data_AF-A0A1Q7PQE6-F1
#
_entry.id   AF-A0A1Q7PQE6-F1
#
_cell.length_a   1.000
_cell.length_b   1.000
_cell.length_c   1.000
_cell.angle_alpha   90.00
_cell.angle_beta   90.00
_cell.angle_gamma   90.00
#
_symmetry.space_group_name_H-M   'P 1'
#
loop_
_entity.id
_entity.type
_entity.pdbx_description
1 polymer ?
#
loop_
_entity_poly.entity_id
_entity_poly.type
_entity_poly.pdbx_seq_one_letter_code
_entity_poly.pdbx_strand_id
1 'polypeptide(L)'
;MSKEEFIKMIEGMTVLELDDYVKALQERFGVTAAPAEEKTAFDVVLVHAGDKKIQVIKVVRELTNLGLKEAKDLVEGAPKPVKTGVTKEEAENVKKKLEEQGAKVEIK
;
A
#
# COMPACT_ATOMS: atom_id res chain seq x y z
N MET A 1 -8.75 23.71 16.18
CA MET A 1 -7.73 23.02 16.99
C MET A 1 -6.48 22.89 16.17
N SER A 2 -5.44 23.64 16.50
CA SER A 2 -4.09 23.42 16.00
C SER A 2 -3.47 22.20 16.68
N LYS A 3 -2.40 21.64 16.11
CA LYS A 3 -1.69 20.50 16.69
C LYS A 3 -1.19 20.79 18.12
N GLU A 4 -0.80 22.03 18.39
CA GLU A 4 -0.30 22.48 19.70
C GLU A 4 -1.41 22.55 20.75
N GLU A 5 -2.63 22.94 20.37
CA GLU A 5 -3.80 22.93 21.26
C GLU A 5 -4.21 21.50 21.62
N PHE A 6 -4.08 20.57 20.68
CA PHE A 6 -4.38 19.15 20.91
C PHE A 6 -3.38 18.48 21.85
N ILE A 7 -2.08 18.81 21.73
CA ILE A 7 -1.03 18.29 22.62
C ILE A 7 -1.25 18.77 24.06
N LYS A 8 -1.58 20.06 24.26
CA LYS A 8 -1.89 20.59 25.60
C LYS A 8 -3.10 19.94 26.25
N MET A 9 -4.11 19.57 25.46
CA MET A 9 -5.30 18.86 25.95
C MET A 9 -4.94 17.44 26.40
N ILE A 10 -4.05 16.76 25.68
CA ILE A 10 -3.50 15.44 26.04
C ILE A 10 -2.66 15.53 27.32
N GLU A 11 -1.78 16.52 27.45
CA GLU A 11 -0.93 16.71 28.64
C GLU A 11 -1.73 17.01 29.90
N GLY A 12 -2.92 17.60 29.77
CA GLY A 12 -3.83 17.87 30.87
C GLY A 12 -4.67 16.67 31.32
N MET A 13 -4.68 15.56 30.56
CA MET A 13 -5.39 14.34 30.91
C MET A 13 -4.54 13.44 31.78
N THR A 14 -5.19 12.67 32.64
CA THR A 14 -4.50 11.61 33.39
C THR A 14 -4.11 10.46 32.46
N VAL A 15 -3.07 9.72 32.82
CA VAL A 15 -2.58 8.56 32.04
C VAL A 15 -3.69 7.53 31.81
N LEU A 16 -4.65 7.41 32.74
CA LEU A 16 -5.81 6.52 32.62
C LEU A 16 -6.81 7.01 31.57
N GLU A 17 -7.12 8.30 31.56
CA GLU A 17 -8.02 8.90 30.55
C GLU A 17 -7.42 8.87 29.15
N LEU A 18 -6.09 9.01 29.05
CA LEU A 18 -5.36 8.84 27.81
C LEU A 18 -5.45 7.42 27.28
N ASP A 19 -5.30 6.41 28.15
CA ASP A 19 -5.43 5.01 27.78
C ASP A 19 -6.84 4.68 27.28
N ASP A 20 -7.88 5.19 27.95
CA ASP A 20 -9.27 5.04 27.52
C ASP A 20 -9.55 5.76 26.18
N TYR A 21 -8.97 6.95 25.98
CA TYR A 21 -9.11 7.69 24.73
C TYR A 21 -8.40 6.98 23.57
N VAL A 22 -7.22 6.43 23.82
CA VAL A 22 -6.47 5.61 22.87
C VAL A 22 -7.26 4.35 22.51
N LYS A 23 -7.86 3.65 23.49
CA LYS A 23 -8.72 2.49 23.25
C LYS A 23 -9.97 2.84 22.43
N ALA A 24 -10.62 3.96 22.75
CA ALA A 24 -11.78 4.42 22.00
C ALA A 24 -11.43 4.78 20.55
N LEU A 25 -10.28 5.42 20.31
CA LEU A 25 -9.78 5.67 18.95
C LEU A 25 -9.44 4.36 18.23
N GLN A 26 -8.83 3.42 18.94
CA GLN A 26 -8.54 2.08 18.44
C GLN A 26 -9.79 1.34 17.97
N GLU A 27 -10.87 1.34 18.76
CA GLU A 27 -12.15 0.73 18.38
C GLU A 27 -12.84 1.48 17.23
N ARG A 28 -12.84 2.82 17.26
CA ARG A 28 -13.50 3.65 16.24
C ARG A 28 -12.84 3.55 14.87
N PHE A 29 -11.52 3.39 14.84
CA PHE A 29 -10.72 3.31 13.61
C PHE A 29 -10.24 1.89 13.28
N GLY A 30 -10.64 0.88 14.06
CA GLY A 30 -10.26 -0.52 13.84
C GLY A 30 -8.76 -0.80 14.00
N VAL A 31 -8.06 0.02 14.78
CA VAL A 31 -6.62 -0.12 15.06
C VAL A 31 -6.50 -0.86 16.38
N THR A 32 -5.77 -1.96 16.47
CA THR A 32 -5.55 -2.67 17.74
C THR A 32 -4.16 -2.36 18.29
N ALA A 33 -4.04 -2.22 19.61
CA ALA A 33 -2.77 -2.03 20.34
C ALA A 33 -1.87 -3.29 20.39
N ALA A 34 -1.93 -4.15 19.37
CA ALA A 34 -0.84 -5.10 19.18
C ALA A 34 0.36 -4.29 18.66
N PRO A 35 1.62 -4.66 18.97
CA PRO A 35 2.73 -4.21 18.13
C PRO A 35 2.29 -4.55 16.73
N ALA A 36 2.13 -3.52 15.89
CA ALA A 36 1.92 -3.77 14.48
C ALA A 36 3.05 -4.73 14.10
N GLU A 37 2.71 -5.95 13.68
CA GLU A 37 3.49 -6.54 12.61
C GLU A 37 3.41 -5.45 11.55
N GLU A 38 4.45 -4.63 11.49
CA GLU A 38 4.67 -3.77 10.36
C GLU A 38 4.65 -4.75 9.20
N LYS A 39 3.52 -4.78 8.46
CA LYS A 39 3.56 -5.18 7.07
C LYS A 39 4.44 -4.13 6.40
N THR A 40 5.75 -4.27 6.59
CA THR A 40 6.81 -3.68 5.76
C THR A 40 6.78 -4.30 4.37
N ALA A 41 5.97 -5.35 4.19
CA ALA A 41 5.72 -6.13 3.01
C ALA A 41 4.29 -5.86 2.50
N PHE A 42 4.20 -5.09 1.41
CA PHE A 42 3.00 -4.90 0.61
C PHE A 42 3.14 -5.65 -0.71
N ASP A 43 2.04 -6.22 -1.17
CA ASP A 43 1.96 -6.94 -2.43
C ASP A 43 1.27 -6.08 -3.49
N VAL A 44 1.98 -5.82 -4.57
CA VAL A 44 1.47 -5.05 -5.69
C VAL A 44 0.88 -6.01 -6.72
N VAL A 45 -0.45 -6.02 -6.83
CA VAL A 45 -1.20 -6.91 -7.71
C VAL A 45 -1.70 -6.14 -8.93
N LEU A 46 -1.31 -6.59 -10.13
CA LEU A 46 -1.87 -6.08 -11.37
C LEU A 46 -3.25 -6.72 -11.57
N VAL A 47 -4.30 -5.91 -11.43
CA VAL A 47 -5.70 -6.33 -11.60
C VAL A 47 -6.10 -6.29 -13.07
N HIS A 48 -5.63 -5.28 -13.81
CA HIS A 48 -5.92 -5.17 -15.23
C HIS A 48 -4.81 -4.42 -15.97
N ALA A 49 -4.40 -4.93 -17.12
CA ALA A 49 -3.35 -4.29 -17.93
C ALA A 49 -3.81 -3.05 -18.72
N GLY A 50 -5.13 -2.86 -18.83
CA GLY A 50 -5.72 -1.80 -19.66
C GLY A 50 -5.40 -1.97 -21.15
N ASP A 51 -5.62 -0.88 -21.91
CA ASP A 51 -5.51 -0.89 -23.37
C ASP A 51 -4.05 -0.79 -23.85
N LYS A 52 -3.16 -0.19 -23.05
CA LYS A 52 -1.75 0.01 -23.41
C LYS A 52 -0.87 -1.14 -22.90
N LYS A 53 -1.30 -2.39 -23.12
CA LYS A 53 -0.62 -3.60 -22.62
C LYS A 53 0.89 -3.64 -22.91
N ILE A 54 1.32 -3.17 -24.08
CA ILE A 54 2.75 -3.14 -24.45
C ILE A 54 3.57 -2.27 -23.49
N GLN A 55 3.02 -1.13 -23.07
CA GLN A 55 3.70 -0.20 -22.15
C GLN A 55 3.72 -0.77 -20.72
N VAL A 56 2.61 -1.38 -20.29
CA VAL A 56 2.53 -2.09 -19.02
C VAL A 56 3.51 -3.26 -18.96
N ILE A 57 3.64 -4.05 -20.05
CA ILE A 57 4.63 -5.12 -20.15
C ILE A 57 6.06 -4.58 -20.03
N LYS A 58 6.38 -3.43 -20.63
CA LYS A 58 7.71 -2.81 -20.47
C LYS A 58 7.99 -2.45 -19.01
N VAL A 59 7.04 -1.80 -18.34
CA VAL A 59 7.17 -1.42 -16.92
C VAL A 59 7.25 -2.65 -16.03
N VAL A 60 6.42 -3.68 -16.25
CA VAL A 60 6.49 -4.94 -15.50
C VAL A 60 7.86 -5.61 -15.69
N ARG A 61 8.41 -5.64 -16.90
CA ARG A 61 9.77 -6.17 -17.15
C ARG A 61 10.83 -5.39 -16.41
N GLU A 62 10.77 -4.06 -16.41
CA GLU A 62 11.73 -3.21 -15.68
C GLU A 62 11.64 -3.41 -14.15
N LEU A 63 10.43 -3.65 -13.64
CA LEU A 63 10.20 -3.77 -12.19
C LEU A 63 10.46 -5.17 -11.65
N THR A 64 10.30 -6.20 -12.48
CA THR A 64 10.40 -7.63 -12.07
C THR A 64 11.60 -8.34 -12.67
N ASN A 65 12.29 -7.74 -13.65
CA ASN A 65 13.36 -8.36 -14.46
C ASN A 65 12.96 -9.65 -15.17
N LEU A 66 11.65 -9.90 -15.34
CA LEU A 66 11.14 -11.07 -16.05
C LEU A 66 11.42 -11.00 -17.56
N GLY A 67 11.52 -12.17 -18.20
CA GLY A 67 11.64 -12.29 -19.65
C GLY A 67 10.41 -11.75 -20.39
N LEU A 68 10.55 -11.46 -21.70
CA LEU A 68 9.45 -10.91 -22.50
C LEU A 68 8.19 -11.80 -22.48
N LYS A 69 8.39 -13.12 -22.46
CA LYS A 69 7.31 -14.10 -22.37
C LYS A 69 6.63 -14.08 -21.01
N GLU A 70 7.39 -14.11 -19.93
CA GLU A 70 6.88 -14.14 -18.55
C GLU A 70 6.14 -12.86 -18.18
N ALA A 71 6.67 -11.70 -18.59
CA ALA A 71 5.99 -10.43 -18.36
C ALA A 71 4.70 -10.31 -19.17
N LYS A 72 4.66 -10.86 -20.39
CA LYS A 72 3.42 -10.97 -21.17
C LYS A 72 2.41 -11.86 -20.47
N ASP A 73 2.82 -13.04 -20.00
CA ASP A 73 1.96 -13.99 -19.28
C ASP A 73 1.46 -13.45 -17.93
N LEU A 74 2.24 -12.56 -17.28
CA LEU A 74 1.84 -11.85 -16.06
C LEU A 74 0.76 -10.80 -16.36
N VAL A 75 1.00 -9.98 -17.39
CA VAL A 75 0.10 -8.89 -17.77
C VAL A 75 -1.20 -9.39 -18.41
N GLU A 76 -1.14 -10.46 -19.20
CA GLU A 76 -2.33 -11.11 -19.78
C GLU A 76 -3.07 -12.00 -18.78
N GLY A 77 -2.36 -12.54 -17.79
CA GLY A 77 -2.93 -13.40 -16.75
C GLY A 77 -3.49 -12.65 -15.53
N ALA A 78 -3.75 -11.34 -15.63
CA ALA A 78 -4.30 -10.55 -14.54
C ALA A 78 -5.66 -11.13 -14.06
N PRO A 79 -5.94 -11.20 -12.74
CA PRO A 79 -5.17 -10.60 -11.65
C PRO A 79 -3.95 -11.42 -11.20
N LYS A 80 -2.75 -10.83 -11.23
CA LYS A 80 -1.48 -11.47 -10.80
C LYS A 80 -0.57 -10.50 -10.03
N PRO A 81 0.17 -10.97 -9.02
CA PRO A 81 1.14 -10.15 -8.30
C PRO A 81 2.32 -9.77 -9.20
N VAL A 82 2.65 -8.49 -9.25
CA VAL A 82 3.82 -7.92 -9.94
C VAL A 82 5.03 -7.96 -9.02
N LYS A 83 4.87 -7.53 -7.76
CA LYS A 83 5.96 -7.50 -6.78
C LYS A 83 5.37 -7.76 -5.40
N THR A 84 5.95 -8.70 -4.66
CA THR A 84 5.48 -9.11 -3.34
C THR A 84 6.46 -8.67 -2.27
N GLY A 85 5.95 -8.31 -1.10
CA GLY A 85 6.77 -7.96 0.06
C GLY A 85 7.63 -6.71 -0.11
N VAL A 86 7.11 -5.71 -0.82
CA VAL A 86 7.80 -4.42 -1.00
C VAL A 86 7.39 -3.41 0.05
N THR A 87 8.25 -2.43 0.31
CA THR A 87 7.91 -1.33 1.21
C THR A 87 6.74 -0.51 0.68
N LYS A 88 6.03 0.21 1.54
CA LYS A 88 4.91 1.07 1.14
C LYS A 88 5.29 2.07 0.04
N GLU A 89 6.48 2.66 0.16
CA GLU A 89 7.01 3.63 -0.81
C GLU A 89 7.25 2.98 -2.18
N GLU A 90 7.84 1.77 -2.20
CA GLU A 90 8.03 1.01 -3.42
C GLU A 90 6.69 0.58 -4.03
N ALA A 91 5.72 0.13 -3.21
CA ALA A 91 4.41 -0.28 -3.67
C ALA A 91 3.66 0.89 -4.36
N GLU A 92 3.69 2.07 -3.76
CA GLU A 92 3.10 3.29 -4.34
C GLU A 92 3.83 3.72 -5.62
N ASN A 93 5.16 3.63 -5.66
CA ASN A 93 5.95 3.95 -6.85
C ASN A 93 5.66 2.99 -8.02
N VAL A 94 5.56 1.68 -7.74
CA VAL A 94 5.19 0.65 -8.73
C VAL A 94 3.77 0.90 -9.24
N LYS A 95 2.83 1.15 -8.32
CA LYS A 95 1.44 1.45 -8.66
C LYS A 95 1.34 2.67 -9.58
N LYS A 96 2.00 3.79 -9.23
CA LYS A 96 2.02 5.00 -10.07
C LYS A 96 2.54 4.72 -11.48
N LYS A 97 3.70 4.06 -11.60
CA LYS A 97 4.30 3.73 -12.91
C LYS A 97 3.39 2.86 -13.77
N LEU A 98 2.67 1.91 -13.16
CA LEU A 98 1.75 1.03 -13.89
C LEU A 98 0.44 1.77 -14.25
N GLU A 99 -0.13 2.55 -13.33
CA GLU A 99 -1.35 3.34 -13.56
C GLU A 99 -1.14 4.46 -14.61
N GLU A 100 0.03 5.07 -14.67
CA GLU A 100 0.42 6.03 -15.72
C GLU A 100 0.37 5.40 -17.12
N GLN A 101 0.68 4.11 -17.23
CA GLN A 101 0.56 3.36 -18.48
C GLN A 101 -0.86 2.82 -18.72
N GLY A 102 -1.82 3.10 -17.83
CA GLY A 102 -3.22 2.69 -17.95
C GLY A 102 -3.52 1.29 -17.38
N ALA A 103 -2.62 0.71 -16.60
CA ALA A 103 -2.93 -0.48 -15.82
C ALA A 103 -3.73 -0.13 -14.55
N LYS A 104 -4.50 -1.09 -14.04
CA LYS A 104 -5.17 -1.03 -12.76
C LYS A 104 -4.43 -1.93 -11.77
N VAL A 105 -3.94 -1.34 -10.68
CA VAL A 105 -3.08 -2.01 -9.69
C VAL A 105 -3.65 -1.84 -8.29
N GLU A 106 -3.62 -2.92 -7.52
CA GLU A 106 -4.07 -2.96 -6.13
C GLU A 106 -2.89 -3.29 -5.23
N ILE A 107 -2.79 -2.61 -4.08
CA ILE A 107 -1.75 -2.84 -3.08
C ILE A 107 -2.42 -3.60 -1.93
N LYS A 108 -1.88 -4.78 -1.57
CA LYS A 108 -2.37 -5.67 -0.51
C LYS A 108 -1.36 -5.85 0.62
#